data_AF-A0A5N8YPZ6-F1
#
_entry.id   AF-A0A5N8YPZ6-F1
#
_cell.length_a   1.000
_cell.length_b   1.000
_cell.length_c   1.000
_cell.angle_alpha   90.00
_cell.angle_beta   90.00
_cell.angle_gamma   90.00
#
_symmetry.space_group_name_H-M   'P 1'
#
loop_
_entity.id
_entity.type
_entity.pdbx_description
1 polymer ?
#
loop_
_entity_poly.entity_id
_entity_poly.type
_entity_poly.pdbx_seq_one_letter_code
_entity_poly.pdbx_strand_id
1 'polypeptide(L)'
;MRLGIDVGGTNTDAVAMDGPTLLARTKVPTTEDVTSGIFSALEEILNQIPAGRRPGAVMIGTTHFTNALVERKGLTPTAVLRLALPATTLLPPLIDWPAELSDAIGGFTFMAKGEISRPRFAAYSL
;
A
#
# COMPACT_ATOMS: atom_id res chain seq x y z
N MET A 1 -13.42 -20.84 -8.56
CA MET A 1 -12.02 -20.48 -8.90
C MET A 1 -11.57 -19.18 -8.25
N ARG A 2 -10.36 -19.18 -7.67
CA ARG A 2 -9.64 -18.04 -7.08
C ARG A 2 -8.23 -17.97 -7.65
N LEU A 3 -7.70 -16.77 -7.84
CA LEU A 3 -6.30 -16.55 -8.26
C LEU A 3 -5.49 -16.01 -7.09
N GLY A 4 -4.31 -16.55 -6.87
CA GLY A 4 -3.30 -16.00 -5.97
C GLY A 4 -2.09 -15.56 -6.76
N ILE A 5 -1.56 -14.38 -6.48
CA ILE A 5 -0.36 -13.82 -7.08
C ILE A 5 0.57 -13.39 -5.94
N ASP A 6 1.82 -13.83 -6.00
CA ASP A 6 2.87 -13.45 -5.07
C ASP A 6 4.03 -12.83 -5.83
N VAL A 7 4.21 -11.51 -5.67
CA VAL A 7 5.28 -10.75 -6.31
C VAL A 7 6.47 -10.66 -5.36
N GLY A 8 7.50 -11.46 -5.63
CA GLY A 8 8.81 -11.40 -4.99
C GLY A 8 9.77 -10.46 -5.72
N GLY A 9 10.99 -10.30 -5.20
CA GLY A 9 12.01 -9.45 -5.83
C GLY A 9 12.65 -10.03 -7.11
N THR A 10 12.47 -11.33 -7.37
CA THR A 10 13.07 -12.00 -8.55
C THR A 10 12.04 -12.69 -9.41
N ASN A 11 11.01 -13.28 -8.80
CA ASN A 11 9.95 -13.97 -9.50
C ASN A 11 8.60 -13.54 -8.97
N THR A 12 7.63 -13.53 -9.87
CA THR A 12 6.21 -13.45 -9.58
C THR A 12 5.60 -14.82 -9.80
N ASP A 13 5.04 -15.38 -8.75
CA ASP A 13 4.35 -16.66 -8.75
C ASP A 13 2.84 -16.41 -8.85
N ALA A 14 2.15 -17.14 -9.74
CA ALA A 14 0.69 -17.10 -9.81
C ALA A 14 0.11 -18.52 -9.78
N VAL A 15 -1.01 -18.67 -9.08
CA VAL A 15 -1.73 -19.93 -8.92
C VAL A 15 -3.23 -19.74 -9.11
N ALA A 16 -3.86 -20.71 -9.75
CA ALA A 16 -5.31 -20.77 -9.94
C ALA A 16 -5.88 -21.98 -9.21
N MET A 17 -6.84 -21.75 -8.32
CA MET A 17 -7.39 -22.76 -7.43
C MET A 17 -8.91 -22.87 -7.59
N ASP A 18 -9.46 -24.08 -7.59
CA ASP A 18 -10.91 -24.33 -7.44
C ASP A 18 -11.16 -25.12 -6.16
N GLY A 19 -11.54 -24.41 -5.09
CA GLY A 19 -11.51 -24.98 -3.74
C GLY A 19 -10.07 -25.43 -3.40
N PRO A 20 -9.85 -26.69 -3.01
CA PRO A 20 -8.51 -27.24 -2.74
C PRO A 20 -7.77 -27.70 -4.01
N THR A 21 -8.41 -27.71 -5.17
CA THR A 21 -7.83 -28.23 -6.42
C THR A 21 -7.01 -27.16 -7.12
N LEU A 22 -5.75 -27.47 -7.44
CA LEU A 22 -4.90 -26.64 -8.29
C LEU A 22 -5.29 -26.83 -9.75
N LEU A 23 -5.64 -25.74 -10.43
CA LEU A 23 -5.96 -25.72 -11.86
C LEU A 23 -4.75 -25.40 -12.73
N ALA A 24 -3.98 -24.38 -12.34
CA ALA A 24 -2.82 -23.90 -13.09
C ALA A 24 -1.83 -23.20 -12.16
N ARG A 25 -0.58 -23.11 -12.60
CA ARG A 25 0.46 -22.28 -11.98
C ARG A 25 1.37 -21.69 -13.04
N THR A 26 1.86 -20.48 -12.80
CA THR A 26 2.97 -19.92 -13.59
C THR A 26 3.97 -19.25 -12.66
N LYS A 27 5.21 -19.16 -13.14
CA LYS A 27 6.29 -18.40 -12.52
C LYS A 27 6.93 -17.58 -13.61
N VAL A 28 6.89 -16.27 -13.46
CA VAL A 28 7.50 -15.33 -14.39
C VAL A 28 8.56 -14.50 -13.66
N PRO A 29 9.63 -14.04 -14.34
CA PRO A 29 10.56 -13.08 -13.74
C PRO A 29 9.82 -11.83 -13.27
N THR A 30 10.17 -11.31 -12.09
CA THR A 30 9.65 -10.01 -11.63
C THR A 30 10.25 -8.89 -12.47
N THR A 31 9.39 -8.00 -12.93
CA THR A 31 9.76 -6.80 -13.68
C THR A 31 9.90 -5.59 -12.76
N GLU A 32 10.66 -4.58 -13.20
CA GLU A 32 10.77 -3.30 -12.48
C GLU A 32 9.39 -2.63 -12.35
N ASP A 33 8.61 -2.63 -13.44
CA ASP A 33 7.20 -2.31 -13.39
C ASP A 33 6.41 -3.52 -12.86
N VAL A 34 6.18 -3.53 -11.56
CA VAL A 34 5.41 -4.56 -10.85
C VAL A 34 3.99 -4.69 -11.42
N THR A 35 3.39 -3.60 -11.89
CA THR A 35 2.00 -3.61 -12.37
C THR A 35 1.89 -4.43 -13.65
N SER A 36 2.73 -4.16 -14.65
CA SER A 36 2.76 -4.96 -15.88
C SER A 36 3.23 -6.39 -15.66
N GLY A 37 4.10 -6.64 -14.68
CA GLY A 37 4.49 -7.99 -14.25
C GLY A 37 3.30 -8.80 -13.73
N ILE A 38 2.47 -8.18 -12.87
CA ILE A 38 1.22 -8.79 -12.37
C ILE A 38 0.27 -9.11 -13.52
N PHE A 39 0.09 -8.18 -14.48
CA PHE A 39 -0.77 -8.40 -15.64
C PHE A 39 -0.26 -9.56 -16.52
N SER A 40 1.05 -9.65 -16.75
CA SER A 40 1.66 -10.74 -17.50
C SER A 40 1.42 -12.10 -16.84
N ALA A 41 1.62 -12.19 -15.52
CA ALA A 41 1.36 -13.42 -14.75
C ALA A 41 -0.14 -13.82 -14.79
N LEU A 42 -1.04 -12.83 -14.75
CA LEU A 42 -2.49 -13.05 -14.90
C LEU A 42 -2.85 -13.57 -16.28
N GLU A 43 -2.33 -12.98 -17.34
CA GLU A 43 -2.59 -13.41 -18.71
C GLU A 43 -2.10 -14.85 -18.93
N GLU A 44 -0.87 -15.14 -18.50
CA GLU A 44 -0.28 -16.46 -18.70
C GLU A 44 -1.03 -17.56 -17.95
N ILE A 45 -1.47 -17.31 -16.71
CA ILE A 45 -2.24 -18.31 -15.97
C ILE A 45 -3.67 -18.48 -16.51
N LEU A 46 -4.29 -17.41 -17.00
CA LEU A 46 -5.63 -17.49 -17.60
C LEU A 46 -5.60 -18.27 -18.92
N ASN A 47 -4.51 -18.18 -19.69
CA ASN A 47 -4.33 -18.94 -20.93
C ASN A 47 -4.19 -20.45 -20.70
N GLN A 48 -3.84 -20.88 -19.49
CA GLN A 48 -3.75 -22.30 -19.12
C GLN A 48 -5.10 -22.91 -18.70
N ILE A 49 -6.14 -22.08 -18.54
CA ILE A 49 -7.43 -22.50 -18.00
C ILE A 49 -8.47 -22.50 -19.13
N PRO A 50 -9.37 -23.50 -19.21
CA PRO A 50 -10.42 -23.52 -20.22
C PRO A 50 -11.26 -22.23 -20.23
N ALA A 51 -11.57 -21.76 -21.45
CA ALA A 51 -12.35 -20.55 -21.66
C ALA A 51 -13.71 -20.59 -20.93
N GLY A 52 -14.15 -19.43 -20.44
CA GLY A 52 -15.43 -19.27 -19.73
C GLY A 52 -15.36 -19.38 -18.20
N ARG A 53 -14.26 -19.88 -17.62
CA ARG A 53 -14.02 -19.79 -16.18
C ARG A 53 -13.47 -18.42 -15.82
N ARG A 54 -14.29 -17.59 -15.15
CA ARG A 54 -13.84 -16.31 -14.58
C ARG A 54 -13.45 -16.47 -13.11
N PRO A 55 -12.37 -15.81 -12.65
CA PRO A 55 -12.03 -15.81 -11.24
C PRO A 55 -13.07 -15.03 -10.44
N GLY A 56 -13.51 -15.59 -9.31
CA GLY A 56 -14.40 -14.89 -8.38
C GLY A 56 -13.64 -13.98 -7.40
N ALA A 57 -12.32 -14.17 -7.28
CA ALA A 57 -11.44 -13.37 -6.47
C ALA A 57 -9.99 -13.47 -6.99
N VAL A 58 -9.25 -12.39 -6.82
CA VAL A 58 -7.80 -12.31 -7.06
C VAL A 58 -7.16 -11.78 -5.77
N MET A 59 -6.19 -12.51 -5.25
CA MET A 59 -5.41 -12.13 -4.07
C MET A 59 -3.99 -11.82 -4.54
N ILE A 60 -3.49 -10.62 -4.23
CA ILE A 60 -2.15 -10.18 -4.61
C ILE A 60 -1.37 -9.93 -3.31
N GLY A 61 -0.31 -10.71 -3.10
CA GLY A 61 0.74 -10.46 -2.12
C GLY A 61 1.96 -9.89 -2.82
N THR A 62 2.64 -8.96 -2.17
CA THR A 62 3.94 -8.45 -2.66
C THR A 62 4.86 -8.14 -1.50
N THR A 63 6.15 -8.36 -1.73
CA THR A 63 7.23 -7.99 -0.80
C THR A 63 7.88 -6.65 -1.13
N HIS A 64 7.47 -5.98 -2.21
CA HIS A 64 8.06 -4.70 -2.64
C HIS A 64 7.94 -3.61 -1.58
N PHE A 65 6.79 -3.49 -0.92
CA PHE A 65 6.61 -2.49 0.14
C PHE A 65 7.55 -2.73 1.32
N THR A 66 7.63 -3.98 1.81
CA THR A 66 8.49 -4.31 2.95
C THR A 66 9.96 -4.12 2.59
N ASN A 67 10.37 -4.45 1.36
CA ASN A 67 11.75 -4.22 0.91
C ASN A 67 12.06 -2.73 0.80
N ALA A 68 11.15 -1.93 0.22
CA ALA A 68 11.31 -0.48 0.16
C ALA A 68 11.46 0.16 1.55
N LEU A 69 10.67 -0.32 2.53
CA LEU A 69 10.76 0.12 3.92
C LEU A 69 12.07 -0.34 4.59
N VAL A 70 12.47 -1.60 4.36
CA VAL A 70 13.70 -2.17 4.91
C VAL A 70 14.96 -1.54 4.30
N GLU A 71 14.92 -1.14 3.04
CA GLU A 71 16.05 -0.53 2.35
C GLU A 71 16.05 1.00 2.41
N ARG A 72 14.94 1.61 2.84
CA ARG A 72 14.73 3.06 2.88
C ARG A 72 14.88 3.68 1.48
N LYS A 73 14.40 2.97 0.47
CA LYS A 73 14.55 3.34 -0.96
C LYS A 73 13.22 3.37 -1.66
N GLY A 74 13.09 4.30 -2.61
CA GLY A 74 11.87 4.47 -3.40
C GLY A 74 10.65 4.91 -2.58
N LEU A 75 10.86 5.39 -1.35
CA LEU A 75 9.79 5.92 -0.52
C LEU A 75 9.37 7.29 -1.05
N THR A 76 8.07 7.50 -1.19
CA THR A 76 7.52 8.79 -1.61
C THR A 76 7.69 9.81 -0.48
N PRO A 77 8.15 11.04 -0.79
CA PRO A 77 8.14 12.13 0.18
C PRO A 77 6.75 12.29 0.81
N THR A 78 6.67 12.18 2.13
CA THR A 78 5.41 12.12 2.87
C THR A 78 5.47 13.06 4.06
N ALA A 79 4.46 13.93 4.16
CA ALA A 79 4.32 14.85 5.29
C ALA A 79 3.36 14.33 6.35
N VAL A 80 3.68 14.60 7.62
CA VAL A 80 2.78 14.36 8.75
C VAL A 80 2.21 15.69 9.24
N LEU A 81 0.91 15.90 9.04
CA LEU A 81 0.17 17.03 9.59
C LEU A 81 -0.64 16.59 10.81
N ARG A 82 -0.34 17.16 11.99
CA ARG A 82 -1.08 16.92 13.23
C ARG A 82 -1.92 18.14 13.62
N LEU A 83 -3.24 17.99 13.59
CA LEU A 83 -4.18 19.01 14.06
C LEU A 83 -4.42 18.89 15.57
N ALA A 84 -3.47 19.35 16.39
CA ALA A 84 -3.54 19.16 17.83
C ALA A 84 -3.22 20.38 18.68
N LEU A 85 -2.78 21.51 18.10
CA LEU A 85 -2.40 22.67 18.90
C LEU A 85 -3.58 23.27 19.67
N PRO A 86 -3.37 23.73 20.93
CA PRO A 86 -2.10 23.71 21.68
C PRO A 86 -1.82 22.41 22.46
N ALA A 87 -2.68 21.40 22.36
CA ALA A 87 -2.52 20.13 23.06
C ALA A 87 -1.40 19.27 22.45
N THR A 88 -0.83 18.37 23.27
CA THR A 88 0.11 17.30 22.83
C THR A 88 1.38 17.79 22.11
N THR A 89 1.89 18.97 22.47
CA THR A 89 3.11 19.57 21.89
C THR A 89 4.41 18.89 22.34
N LEU A 90 4.40 18.20 23.48
CA LEU A 90 5.59 17.58 24.07
C LEU A 90 6.21 16.49 23.18
N LEU A 91 5.38 15.79 22.41
CA LEU A 91 5.80 14.69 21.54
C LEU A 91 5.55 15.10 20.09
N PRO A 92 6.53 15.66 19.36
CA PRO A 92 6.33 16.06 17.97
C PRO A 92 6.02 14.85 17.07
N PRO A 93 5.45 15.06 15.87
CA PRO A 93 5.35 13.98 14.89
C PRO A 93 6.72 13.35 14.60
N LEU A 94 6.73 12.04 14.32
CA LEU A 94 7.94 11.23 14.07
C LEU A 94 8.88 11.07 15.29
N ILE A 95 8.44 11.40 16.51
CA ILE A 95 9.20 11.04 17.73
C ILE A 95 9.44 9.53 17.77
N ASP A 96 10.65 9.14 18.19
CA ASP A 96 11.14 7.75 18.25
C ASP A 96 11.17 6.98 16.91
N TRP A 97 10.94 7.65 15.78
CA TRP A 97 11.19 7.03 14.48
C TRP A 97 12.70 6.86 14.24
N PRO A 98 13.14 5.77 13.59
CA PRO A 98 14.50 5.67 13.11
C PRO A 98 14.82 6.89 12.23
N ALA A 99 15.90 7.60 12.53
CA ALA A 99 16.27 8.83 11.82
C ALA A 99 16.35 8.59 10.30
N GLU A 100 16.96 7.49 9.89
CA GLU A 100 17.07 7.07 8.49
C GLU A 100 15.72 6.94 7.78
N LEU A 101 14.67 6.49 8.49
CA LEU A 101 13.34 6.36 7.92
C LEU A 101 12.63 7.71 7.83
N SER A 102 12.78 8.56 8.85
CA SER A 102 12.28 9.95 8.81
C SER A 102 12.89 10.71 7.64
N ASP A 103 14.20 10.59 7.45
CA ASP A 103 14.94 11.24 6.37
C ASP A 103 14.53 10.70 5.00
N ALA A 104 14.33 9.38 4.88
CA ALA A 104 13.92 8.75 3.62
C ALA A 104 12.54 9.19 3.12
N ILE A 105 11.63 9.61 4.01
CA ILE A 105 10.33 10.20 3.64
C ILE A 105 10.35 11.74 3.60
N GLY A 106 11.50 12.38 3.88
CA GLY A 106 11.70 13.82 3.86
C GLY A 106 11.47 14.55 5.19
N GLY A 107 11.01 13.86 6.25
CA GLY A 107 10.89 14.43 7.59
C GLY A 107 9.92 15.61 7.74
N PHE A 108 9.04 15.83 6.77
CA PHE A 108 8.13 16.98 6.77
C PHE A 108 7.07 16.81 7.86
N THR A 109 7.14 17.64 8.91
CA THR A 109 6.18 17.62 10.02
C THR A 109 5.56 18.99 10.24
N PHE A 110 4.24 19.00 10.44
CA PHE A 110 3.48 20.22 10.67
C PHE A 110 2.50 20.00 11.82
N MET A 111 2.33 21.01 12.66
CA MET A 111 1.30 21.03 13.70
C MET A 111 0.41 22.26 13.50
N ALA A 112 -0.90 22.07 13.56
CA ALA A 112 -1.88 23.14 13.44
C ALA A 112 -2.97 23.03 14.51
N LYS A 113 -3.73 24.11 14.72
CA LYS A 113 -4.88 24.12 15.62
C LYS A 113 -6.03 23.35 14.99
N GLY A 114 -6.63 22.42 15.74
CA GLY A 114 -7.74 21.57 15.28
C GLY A 114 -9.14 22.16 15.53
N GLU A 115 -9.28 23.48 15.52
CA GLU A 115 -10.56 24.12 15.87
C GLU A 115 -11.60 23.92 14.75
N ILE A 116 -12.68 23.20 15.06
CA ILE A 116 -13.94 23.29 14.31
C ILE A 116 -14.68 24.50 14.88
N SER A 117 -14.61 25.65 14.21
CA SER A 117 -15.46 26.78 14.56
C SER A 117 -16.92 26.42 14.23
N ARG A 118 -17.74 26.13 15.24
CA ARG A 118 -19.19 26.21 15.07
C ARG A 118 -19.52 27.67 14.76
N PRO A 119 -20.37 27.98 13.76
CA PRO A 119 -20.78 29.35 13.51
C PRO A 119 -21.38 29.91 14.81
N ARG A 120 -20.77 30.97 15.34
CA ARG A 120 -21.37 31.73 16.43
C ARG A 120 -22.63 32.37 15.86
N PHE A 121 -23.80 31.82 16.19
CA PHE A 121 -25.02 32.60 16.12
C PHE A 121 -24.85 33.75 17.11
N ALA A 122 -24.58 34.94 16.56
CA ALA A 122 -24.60 36.17 17.34
C ALA A 122 -26.02 36.35 17.87
N ALA A 123 -26.21 36.07 19.15
CA ALA A 123 -27.37 36.56 19.87
C ALA A 123 -27.22 38.09 19.94
N TYR A 124 -27.82 38.79 18.99
CA TYR A 124 -28.22 40.17 19.22
C TYR A 124 -29.25 40.15 20.35
N SER A 125 -28.92 40.79 21.47
CA SER A 125 -29.91 41.18 22.47
C SER A 125 -29.82 42.69 22.61
N LEU A 126 -30.97 43.32 22.37
CA LEU A 126 -31.29 44.74 22.52
C LEU A 126 -31.08 45.21 23.96
#